data_AF-A0A971PB99-F1
#
_entry.id   AF-A0A971PB99-F1
#
_cell.length_a   1.000
_cell.length_b   1.000
_cell.length_c   1.000
_cell.angle_alpha   90.00
_cell.angle_beta   90.00
_cell.angle_gamma   90.00
#
_symmetry.space_group_name_H-M   'P 1'
#
loop_
_entity.id
_entity.type
_entity.pdbx_description
1 polymer ?
#
loop_
_entity_poly.entity_id
_entity_poly.type
_entity_poly.pdbx_seq_one_letter_code
_entity_poly.pdbx_strand_id
1 'polypeptide(L)'
;MNIIKIHYHDNDEYIPLASCNLHPEIVAVMEELGLIETRGDLISADYAWRINKLLRLRNALGVNLNAAAIIAELLDRIEELENEVRALRKMR
;
A
#
# COMPACT_ATOMS: atom_id res chain seq x y z
N MET A 1 -22.81 17.99 -2.14
CA MET A 1 -21.46 18.59 -2.09
C MET A 1 -20.51 17.49 -1.68
N ASN A 2 -19.75 16.92 -2.61
CA ASN A 2 -18.88 15.78 -2.31
C ASN A 2 -17.49 16.33 -1.97
N ILE A 3 -17.11 16.28 -0.70
CA ILE A 3 -15.81 16.75 -0.23
C ILE A 3 -14.79 15.67 -0.60
N ILE A 4 -13.96 15.94 -1.60
CA ILE A 4 -12.79 15.11 -1.89
C ILE A 4 -11.74 15.50 -0.84
N LYS A 5 -11.52 14.61 0.13
CA LYS A 5 -10.50 14.80 1.16
C LYS A 5 -9.14 14.47 0.54
N ILE A 6 -8.46 15.48 0.01
CA ILE A 6 -7.09 15.35 -0.47
C ILE A 6 -6.18 15.33 0.76
N HIS A 7 -5.61 14.16 1.07
CA HIS A 7 -4.60 13.99 2.11
C HIS A 7 -3.22 14.27 1.49
N TYR A 8 -2.55 15.31 1.98
CA TYR A 8 -1.17 15.65 1.66
C TYR A 8 -0.25 14.85 2.59
N HIS A 9 0.74 14.15 2.05
CA HIS A 9 1.63 13.27 2.82
C HIS A 9 2.89 14.01 3.27
N ASP A 10 3.07 14.12 4.58
CA ASP A 10 4.38 14.32 5.18
C ASP A 10 4.83 12.92 5.66
N ASN A 11 6.03 12.49 5.27
CA ASN A 11 6.51 11.10 5.40
C ASN A 11 6.70 10.62 6.86
N ASP A 12 6.36 11.45 7.85
CA ASP A 12 6.53 11.22 9.28
C ASP A 12 5.20 10.96 10.03
N GLU A 13 4.07 10.81 9.34
CA GLU A 13 2.78 10.55 9.99
C GLU A 13 2.65 9.07 10.40
N TYR A 14 2.80 8.80 11.70
CA TYR A 14 2.55 7.48 12.28
C TYR A 14 1.11 7.39 12.82
N ILE A 15 0.44 6.28 12.55
CA ILE A 15 -0.91 6.00 13.06
C ILE A 15 -0.92 4.76 13.96
N PRO A 16 -1.87 4.65 14.90
CA PRO A 16 -2.01 3.44 15.72
C PRO A 16 -2.40 2.22 14.89
N LEU A 17 -1.73 1.08 15.08
CA LEU A 17 -2.04 -0.20 14.45
C LEU A 17 -3.51 -0.63 14.67
N ALA A 18 -4.05 -0.35 15.86
CA ALA A 18 -5.45 -0.61 16.19
C ALA A 18 -6.44 0.11 15.27
N SER A 19 -6.06 1.24 14.68
CA SER A 19 -6.92 1.99 13.74
C SER A 19 -6.95 1.36 12.34
N CYS A 20 -6.00 0.49 12.02
CA CYS A 20 -5.91 -0.19 10.72
C CYS A 20 -6.89 -1.36 10.58
N ASN A 21 -7.58 -1.77 11.66
CA ASN A 21 -8.53 -2.89 11.69
C ASN A 21 -7.93 -4.21 11.15
N LEU A 22 -6.64 -4.43 11.43
CA LEU A 22 -5.88 -5.62 11.03
C LEU A 22 -5.76 -6.59 12.20
N HIS A 23 -5.82 -7.88 11.90
CA HIS A 23 -5.51 -8.90 12.89
C HIS A 23 -4.00 -8.90 13.20
N PRO A 24 -3.56 -9.02 14.47
CA PRO A 24 -2.13 -8.97 14.84
C PRO A 24 -1.26 -9.97 14.07
N GLU A 25 -1.80 -11.14 13.76
CA GLU A 25 -1.10 -12.17 12.98
C GLU A 25 -0.82 -11.73 11.53
N ILE A 26 -1.71 -10.94 10.93
CA ILE A 26 -1.50 -10.37 9.59
C ILE A 26 -0.39 -9.32 9.63
N VAL A 27 -0.34 -8.52 10.70
CA VAL A 27 0.71 -7.52 10.91
C VAL A 27 2.07 -8.21 11.01
N ALA A 28 2.17 -9.28 11.81
CA ALA A 28 3.40 -10.05 11.95
C ALA A 28 3.89 -10.64 10.61
N VAL A 29 2.98 -11.23 9.82
CA VAL A 29 3.31 -11.75 8.48
C VAL A 29 3.76 -10.62 7.55
N MET A 30 3.13 -9.45 7.60
CA MET A 30 3.51 -8.31 6.76
C MET A 30 4.88 -7.73 7.14
N GLU A 31 5.21 -7.70 8.42
CA GLU A 31 6.51 -7.28 8.91
C GLU A 31 7.61 -8.28 8.51
N GLU A 32 7.35 -9.59 8.62
CA GLU A 32 8.25 -10.65 8.15
C GLU A 32 8.52 -10.57 6.65
N LEU A 33 7.52 -10.18 5.87
CA LEU A 33 7.63 -9.97 4.43
C LEU A 33 8.28 -8.63 4.06
N GLY A 34 8.64 -7.78 5.04
CA GLY A 34 9.22 -6.45 4.81
C GLY A 34 8.25 -5.46 4.17
N LEU A 35 6.95 -5.75 4.21
CA LEU A 35 5.91 -4.91 3.60
C LEU A 35 5.55 -3.71 4.48
N ILE A 36 5.78 -3.83 5.78
CA ILE A 36 5.55 -2.79 6.79
C ILE A 36 6.69 -2.79 7.80
N GLU A 37 6.94 -1.63 8.41
CA GLU A 37 7.76 -1.51 9.62
C GLU A 37 6.91 -0.94 10.75
N THR A 38 7.00 -1.56 11.92
CA THR A 38 6.28 -1.10 13.11
C THR A 38 7.23 -0.48 14.13
N ARG A 39 6.75 0.55 14.86
CA ARG A 39 7.45 1.12 16.01
C ARG A 39 6.56 0.97 17.24
N GLY A 40 6.62 -0.19 17.89
CA GLY A 40 5.65 -0.57 18.92
C GLY A 40 4.26 -0.69 18.31
N ASP A 41 3.27 0.01 18.88
CA ASP A 41 1.87 -0.02 18.39
C ASP A 41 1.59 0.97 17.25
N LEU A 42 2.63 1.51 16.61
CA LEU A 42 2.54 2.52 15.57
C LEU A 42 3.03 1.99 14.22
N ILE A 43 2.38 2.45 13.15
CA ILE A 43 2.74 2.15 11.76
C ILE A 43 2.77 3.45 10.95
N SER A 44 3.68 3.58 9.99
CA SER A 44 3.65 4.73 9.07
C SER A 44 2.35 4.72 8.25
N ALA A 45 1.74 5.88 8.06
CA ALA A 45 0.52 6.04 7.28
C ALA A 45 0.65 5.53 5.84
N ASP A 46 1.87 5.58 5.29
CA ASP A 46 2.20 5.09 3.94
C ASP A 46 2.01 3.56 3.84
N TYR A 47 2.33 2.84 4.90
CA TYR A 47 2.09 1.41 5.01
C TYR A 47 0.60 1.07 5.14
N ALA A 48 -0.19 1.89 5.83
CA ALA A 48 -1.63 1.67 5.96
C ALA A 48 -2.35 1.70 4.61
N TRP A 49 -1.93 2.60 3.70
CA TRP A 49 -2.43 2.63 2.33
C TRP A 49 -2.05 1.37 1.56
N ARG A 50 -0.78 0.95 1.64
CA ARG A 50 -0.30 -0.30 1.02
C ARG A 50 -1.08 -1.51 1.50
N ILE A 51 -1.34 -1.60 2.81
CA ILE A 51 -2.12 -2.69 3.39
C ILE A 51 -3.55 -2.72 2.84
N ASN A 52 -4.21 -1.56 2.73
CA ASN A 52 -5.55 -1.49 2.15
C ASN A 52 -5.54 -1.95 0.67
N LYS A 53 -4.54 -1.53 -0.11
CA LYS A 53 -4.35 -2.00 -1.49
C LYS A 53 -4.20 -3.52 -1.56
N LEU A 54 -3.38 -4.11 -0.69
CA LEU A 54 -3.18 -5.57 -0.60
C LEU A 54 -4.46 -6.33 -0.26
N LEU A 55 -5.20 -5.89 0.76
CA LEU A 55 -6.44 -6.52 1.16
C LEU A 55 -7.50 -6.45 0.06
N ARG A 56 -7.59 -5.32 -0.64
CA ARG A 56 -8.49 -5.16 -1.80
C ARG A 56 -8.11 -6.11 -2.94
N LEU A 57 -6.82 -6.23 -3.27
CA LEU A 57 -6.33 -7.16 -4.30
C LEU A 57 -6.62 -8.61 -3.93
N ARG A 58 -6.32 -8.99 -2.70
CA ARG A 58 -6.62 -10.32 -2.15
C ARG A 58 -8.10 -10.66 -2.33
N ASN A 59 -8.98 -9.76 -1.91
CA ASN A 59 -10.44 -9.98 -1.98
C ASN A 59 -10.97 -9.95 -3.41
N ALA A 60 -10.43 -9.10 -4.27
CA ALA A 60 -10.88 -8.97 -5.67
C ALA A 60 -10.43 -10.15 -6.54
N LEU A 61 -9.24 -10.69 -6.30
CA LEU A 61 -8.63 -11.73 -7.12
C LEU A 61 -8.74 -13.13 -6.50
N GLY A 62 -9.18 -13.24 -5.24
CA GLY A 62 -9.27 -14.51 -4.53
C GLY A 62 -7.91 -15.16 -4.25
N VAL A 63 -6.85 -14.36 -4.18
CA VAL A 63 -5.47 -14.83 -3.99
C VAL A 63 -5.07 -14.81 -2.51
N ASN A 64 -3.99 -15.51 -2.15
CA ASN A 64 -3.39 -15.38 -0.82
C ASN A 64 -2.62 -14.05 -0.67
N LEU A 65 -2.20 -13.73 0.57
CA LEU A 65 -1.55 -12.46 0.87
C LEU A 65 -0.20 -12.29 0.14
N ASN A 66 0.59 -13.36 0.04
CA ASN A 66 1.88 -13.33 -0.66
C ASN A 66 1.70 -13.04 -2.15
N ALA A 67 0.74 -13.71 -2.80
CA ALA A 67 0.39 -13.46 -4.18
C ALA A 67 -0.16 -12.04 -4.38
N ALA A 68 -0.99 -11.53 -3.45
CA ALA A 68 -1.45 -10.15 -3.49
C ALA A 68 -0.29 -9.14 -3.39
N ALA A 69 0.74 -9.42 -2.57
CA ALA A 69 1.93 -8.59 -2.45
C ALA A 69 2.74 -8.52 -3.74
N ILE A 70 3.03 -9.68 -4.34
CA ILE A 70 3.73 -9.75 -5.63
C ILE A 70 2.93 -9.00 -6.71
N ILE A 71 1.62 -9.19 -6.75
CA ILE A 71 0.76 -8.49 -7.73
C ILE A 71 0.77 -6.97 -7.50
N ALA A 72 0.74 -6.52 -6.25
CA ALA A 72 0.80 -5.09 -5.94
C ALA A 72 2.10 -4.44 -6.44
N GLU A 73 3.24 -5.10 -6.21
CA GLU A 73 4.55 -4.65 -6.69
C GLU A 73 4.60 -4.60 -8.23
N LEU A 74 4.08 -5.63 -8.90
CA LEU A 74 4.02 -5.66 -10.36
C LEU A 74 3.15 -4.54 -10.93
N LEU A 75 2.03 -4.22 -10.29
CA LEU A 75 1.18 -3.11 -10.69
C LEU A 75 1.88 -1.76 -10.54
N ASP A 76 2.63 -1.56 -9.44
CA ASP A 76 3.44 -0.34 -9.24
C ASP A 76 4.49 -0.22 -10.35
N ARG A 77 5.17 -1.32 -10.68
CA ARG A 77 6.16 -1.34 -11.76
C ARG A 77 5.57 -1.04 -13.13
N ILE A 78 4.36 -1.53 -13.42
CA ILE A 78 3.65 -1.22 -14.67
C ILE A 78 3.32 0.28 -14.73
N GLU A 79 2.84 0.86 -13.64
CA GLU A 79 2.50 2.28 -13.58
C GLU A 79 3.71 3.18 -13.80
N GLU A 80 4.86 2.84 -13.21
CA GLU A 80 6.15 3.50 -13.49
C GLU A 80 6.50 3.48 -14.98
N LEU A 81 6.46 2.28 -15.59
CA LEU A 81 6.77 2.11 -17.01
C LEU A 81 5.80 2.87 -17.92
N GLU A 82 4.51 2.87 -17.60
CA GLU A 82 3.52 3.65 -18.34
C GLU A 82 3.77 5.15 -18.23
N ASN A 83 4.21 5.63 -17.07
CA ASN A 83 4.57 7.02 -16.86
C ASN A 83 5.81 7.43 -17.68
N GLU A 84 6.84 6.58 -17.73
CA GLU A 84 8.01 6.79 -18.58
C GLU A 84 7.62 6.85 -20.06
N VAL A 85 6.82 5.89 -20.54
CA VAL A 85 6.33 5.87 -21.93
C VAL A 85 5.50 7.12 -22.24
N ARG A 86 4.62 7.57 -21.33
CA ARG A 86 3.86 8.82 -21.48
C ARG A 86 4.77 10.03 -21.56
N ALA A 87 5.82 10.10 -20.74
CA ALA A 87 6.78 11.20 -20.75
C ALA A 87 7.55 11.26 -22.08
N LEU A 88 8.07 10.12 -22.55
CA LEU A 88 8.78 10.02 -23.82
C LEU A 88 7.89 10.41 -25.02
N ARG A 89 6.62 9.98 -25.01
CA ARG A 89 5.66 10.34 -26.07
C ARG A 89 5.34 11.83 -26.11
N LYS A 90 5.40 12.54 -24.97
CA LYS A 90 5.17 13.99 -24.90
C LYS A 90 6.36 14.82 -25.38
N MET A 91 7.56 14.25 -25.42
CA MET A 91 8.79 14.91 -25.88
C MET A 91 8.98 14.82 -27.41
N ARG A 92 8.13 14.07 -28.11
CA ARG A 92 8.17 13.86 -29.57
C ARG A 92 7.01 14.57 -30.25
#